data_AF-A0A4P7RPQ8-F1
#
_entry.id   AF-A0A4P7RPQ8-F1
#
_cell.length_a   1.000
_cell.length_b   1.000
_cell.length_c   1.000
_cell.angle_alpha   90.00
_cell.angle_beta   90.00
_cell.angle_gamma   90.00
#
_symmetry.space_group_name_H-M   'P 1'
#
loop_
_entity.id
_entity.type
_entity.pdbx_description
1 polymer ?
#
loop_
_entity_poly.entity_id
_entity_poly.type
_entity_poly.pdbx_seq_one_letter_code
_entity_poly.pdbx_strand_id
1 'polypeptide(L)'
;MDSEKKLTAAELTAMYDEYNAALAAVELAEGVRDLGRKDAGKWITDAERRRIEAVSDFDALEINAFLASKMIADRYAIIERLRSASPPVPWSKIGDVLGMSKQAAHQWYGGYNLRPRVKNPTAPA
;
A
#
# COMPACT_ATOMS: atom_id res chain seq x y z
N MET A 1 -25.69 17.17 6.26
CA MET A 1 -25.01 16.26 5.32
C MET A 1 -23.64 16.08 5.92
N ASP A 2 -23.48 15.02 6.71
CA ASP A 2 -22.28 14.79 7.50
C ASP A 2 -21.07 14.70 6.56
N SER A 3 -20.05 15.50 6.82
CA SER A 3 -18.78 15.41 6.12
C SER A 3 -18.25 14.00 6.33
N GLU A 4 -18.39 13.12 5.32
CA GLU A 4 -17.77 11.80 5.35
C GLU A 4 -16.29 11.99 5.66
N LYS A 5 -15.89 11.51 6.84
CA LYS A 5 -14.53 11.67 7.33
C LYS A 5 -13.63 10.94 6.34
N LYS A 6 -12.73 11.69 5.71
CA LYS A 6 -11.66 11.13 4.89
C LYS A 6 -10.82 10.14 5.72
N LEU A 7 -10.61 8.95 5.17
CA LEU A 7 -9.79 7.93 5.82
C LEU A 7 -8.30 8.29 5.78
N THR A 8 -7.61 7.96 6.86
CA THR A 8 -6.17 8.08 7.01
C THR A 8 -5.45 6.98 6.22
N ALA A 9 -4.13 7.14 6.00
CA ALA A 9 -3.33 6.09 5.36
C ALA A 9 -3.36 4.77 6.15
N ALA A 10 -3.45 4.83 7.48
CA ALA A 10 -3.54 3.63 8.32
C ALA A 10 -4.90 2.91 8.15
N GLU A 11 -6.01 3.67 8.16
CA GLU A 11 -7.35 3.11 7.91
C GLU A 11 -7.43 2.48 6.49
N LEU A 12 -6.87 3.15 5.49
CA LEU A 12 -6.79 2.60 4.12
C LEU A 12 -5.89 1.37 4.01
N THR A 13 -4.78 1.33 4.75
CA THR A 13 -3.90 0.14 4.80
C THR A 13 -4.67 -1.04 5.39
N ALA A 14 -5.43 -0.84 6.48
CA ALA A 14 -6.23 -1.90 7.07
C ALA A 14 -7.30 -2.45 6.11
N MET A 15 -7.94 -1.60 5.31
CA MET A 15 -8.89 -2.04 4.27
C MET A 15 -8.20 -2.86 3.18
N TYR A 16 -7.01 -2.44 2.75
CA TYR A 16 -6.23 -3.18 1.75
C TYR A 16 -5.71 -4.53 2.28
N ASP A 17 -5.30 -4.59 3.55
CA ASP A 17 -4.88 -5.82 4.22
C ASP A 17 -6.03 -6.81 4.34
N GLU A 18 -7.24 -6.34 4.69
CA GLU A 18 -8.43 -7.20 4.74
C GLU A 18 -8.81 -7.73 3.35
N TYR A 19 -8.70 -6.91 2.31
CA TYR A 19 -8.86 -7.36 0.92
C TYR A 19 -7.89 -8.48 0.56
N ASN A 20 -6.59 -8.33 0.88
CA ASN A 20 -5.60 -9.37 0.63
C ASN A 20 -5.89 -10.65 1.43
N ALA A 21 -6.35 -10.50 2.67
CA ALA A 21 -6.72 -11.63 3.51
C ALA A 21 -7.98 -12.35 2.98
N ALA A 22 -8.93 -11.63 2.40
CA ALA A 22 -10.08 -12.21 1.72
C ALA A 22 -9.67 -13.02 0.48
N LEU A 23 -8.73 -12.51 -0.33
CA LEU A 23 -8.17 -13.27 -1.47
C LEU A 23 -7.45 -14.55 -1.02
N ALA A 24 -6.61 -14.45 0.01
CA ALA A 24 -5.93 -15.62 0.55
C ALA A 24 -6.90 -16.67 1.12
N ALA A 25 -8.04 -16.23 1.68
CA ALA A 25 -9.08 -17.14 2.16
C ALA A 25 -9.75 -17.91 1.00
N VAL A 26 -9.97 -17.26 -0.14
CA VAL A 26 -10.50 -17.91 -1.35
C VAL A 26 -9.51 -18.96 -1.87
N GLU A 27 -8.24 -18.59 -2.03
CA GLU A 27 -7.18 -19.51 -2.48
C GLU A 27 -7.08 -20.74 -1.55
N LEU A 28 -7.14 -20.50 -0.24
CA LEU A 28 -7.14 -21.59 0.74
C LEU A 28 -8.37 -22.49 0.62
N ALA A 29 -9.57 -21.92 0.43
CA ALA A 29 -10.80 -22.68 0.26
C ALA A 29 -10.77 -23.56 -1.01
N GLU A 30 -10.21 -23.05 -2.10
CA GLU A 30 -9.99 -23.82 -3.33
C GLU A 30 -8.99 -24.95 -3.10
N GLY A 31 -7.87 -24.69 -2.41
CA GLY A 31 -6.91 -25.74 -2.07
C GLY A 31 -7.51 -26.85 -1.20
N VAL A 32 -8.37 -26.49 -0.23
CA VAL A 32 -9.10 -27.46 0.61
C VAL A 32 -10.07 -28.31 -0.22
N ARG A 33 -10.75 -27.71 -1.21
CA ARG A 33 -11.61 -28.43 -2.16
C ARG A 33 -10.80 -29.41 -3.00
N ASP A 34 -9.67 -28.97 -3.54
CA ASP A 34 -8.84 -29.79 -4.43
C ASP A 34 -8.21 -30.98 -3.70
N LEU A 35 -8.01 -30.85 -2.38
CA LEU A 35 -7.61 -31.95 -1.48
C LEU A 35 -8.75 -32.92 -1.12
N GLY A 36 -9.98 -32.70 -1.60
CA GLY A 36 -11.12 -33.59 -1.36
C GLY A 36 -11.62 -33.60 0.09
N ARG A 37 -11.39 -32.51 0.84
CA ARG A 37 -11.76 -32.41 2.26
C ARG A 37 -13.29 -32.34 2.42
N LYS A 38 -13.84 -33.10 3.36
CA LYS A 38 -15.29 -33.17 3.63
C LYS A 38 -15.92 -31.83 4.05
N ASP A 39 -15.11 -30.96 4.65
CA ASP A 39 -15.52 -29.63 5.11
C ASP A 39 -15.35 -28.52 4.07
N ALA A 40 -14.86 -28.82 2.86
CA ALA A 40 -14.55 -27.83 1.82
C ALA A 40 -15.69 -26.85 1.52
N GLY A 41 -16.94 -27.31 1.50
CA GLY A 41 -18.10 -26.44 1.27
C GLY A 41 -18.22 -25.31 2.29
N LYS A 42 -17.88 -25.56 3.56
CA LYS A 42 -17.89 -24.51 4.60
C LYS A 42 -16.81 -23.46 4.34
N TRP A 43 -15.60 -23.89 3.99
CA TRP A 43 -14.48 -23.00 3.70
C TRP A 43 -14.79 -22.08 2.51
N ILE A 44 -15.42 -22.62 1.47
CA ILE A 44 -15.82 -21.85 0.28
C ILE A 44 -16.85 -20.78 0.68
N THR A 45 -17.93 -21.14 1.38
CA THR A 45 -18.95 -20.18 1.80
C THR A 45 -18.40 -19.09 2.72
N ASP A 46 -17.51 -19.46 3.66
CA ASP A 46 -16.88 -18.48 4.55
C ASP A 46 -15.94 -17.53 3.77
N ALA A 47 -15.19 -18.04 2.79
CA ALA A 47 -14.32 -17.24 1.93
C ALA A 47 -15.11 -16.30 1.00
N GLU A 48 -16.20 -16.78 0.41
CA GLU A 48 -17.11 -15.96 -0.42
C GLU A 48 -17.73 -14.82 0.39
N ARG A 49 -18.23 -15.11 1.61
CA ARG A 49 -18.76 -14.06 2.49
C ARG A 49 -17.70 -13.00 2.78
N ARG A 50 -16.49 -13.42 3.14
CA ARG A 50 -15.38 -12.51 3.43
C ARG A 50 -15.01 -11.67 2.21
N ARG A 51 -15.04 -12.26 1.00
CA ARG A 51 -14.79 -11.53 -0.25
C ARG A 51 -15.85 -10.46 -0.54
N ILE A 52 -17.12 -10.73 -0.22
CA ILE A 52 -18.23 -9.78 -0.37
C ILE A 52 -18.12 -8.62 0.65
N GLU A 53 -17.68 -8.91 1.87
CA GLU A 53 -17.50 -7.91 2.93
C GLU A 53 -16.25 -7.03 2.71
N ALA A 54 -15.25 -7.54 2.00
CA ALA A 54 -14.07 -6.78 1.62
C ALA A 54 -14.34 -5.75 0.50
N VAL A 55 -13.43 -4.79 0.35
CA VAL A 55 -13.50 -3.77 -0.72
C VAL A 55 -13.43 -4.39 -2.12
N SER A 56 -13.91 -3.65 -3.11
CA SER A 56 -13.83 -4.08 -4.51
C SER A 56 -12.38 -4.12 -5.02
N ASP A 57 -12.12 -4.85 -6.11
CA ASP A 57 -10.79 -4.87 -6.74
C ASP A 57 -10.37 -3.46 -7.21
N PHE A 58 -11.33 -2.65 -7.67
CA PHE A 58 -11.09 -1.28 -8.12
C PHE A 58 -10.67 -0.39 -6.94
N ASP A 59 -11.42 -0.42 -5.84
CA ASP A 59 -11.08 0.33 -4.63
C ASP A 59 -9.72 -0.11 -4.08
N ALA A 60 -9.45 -1.42 -4.05
CA ALA A 60 -8.16 -1.95 -3.62
C ALA A 60 -7.00 -1.40 -4.48
N LEU A 61 -7.19 -1.27 -5.78
CA LEU A 61 -6.18 -0.70 -6.69
C LEU A 61 -5.96 0.80 -6.44
N GLU A 62 -7.04 1.57 -6.25
CA GLU A 62 -6.93 2.99 -5.92
C GLU A 62 -6.25 3.24 -4.57
N ILE A 63 -6.58 2.41 -3.57
CA ILE A 63 -5.93 2.43 -2.26
C ILE A 63 -4.43 2.12 -2.40
N ASN A 64 -4.08 1.04 -3.12
CA ASN A 64 -2.68 0.66 -3.33
C ASN A 64 -1.89 1.78 -4.01
N ALA A 65 -2.44 2.37 -5.08
CA ALA A 65 -1.81 3.47 -5.80
C ALA A 65 -1.61 4.71 -4.91
N PHE A 66 -2.60 5.05 -4.09
CA PHE A 66 -2.50 6.14 -3.12
C PHE A 66 -1.41 5.89 -2.07
N LEU A 67 -1.39 4.71 -1.45
CA LEU A 67 -0.41 4.36 -0.42
C LEU A 67 1.02 4.35 -0.97
N ALA A 68 1.24 3.79 -2.16
CA ALA A 68 2.53 3.80 -2.84
C ALA A 68 2.99 5.24 -3.17
N SER A 69 2.09 6.07 -3.69
CA SER A 69 2.36 7.49 -3.96
C SER A 69 2.74 8.23 -2.67
N LYS A 70 2.05 7.95 -1.56
CA LYS A 70 2.34 8.53 -0.25
C LYS A 70 3.71 8.14 0.28
N MET A 71 4.07 6.86 0.25
CA MET A 71 5.39 6.39 0.68
C MET A 71 6.53 7.05 -0.11
N ILE A 72 6.36 7.21 -1.43
CA ILE A 72 7.35 7.91 -2.28
C ILE A 72 7.47 9.37 -1.85
N ALA A 73 6.34 10.07 -1.66
CA ALA A 73 6.35 11.47 -1.25
C ALA A 73 6.98 11.68 0.13
N ASP A 74 6.70 10.79 1.09
CA ASP A 74 7.27 10.87 2.44
C ASP A 74 8.78 10.58 2.41
N ARG A 75 9.21 9.58 1.62
CA ARG A 75 10.65 9.29 1.42
C ARG A 75 11.39 10.48 0.82
N TYR A 76 10.82 11.14 -0.19
CA TYR A 76 11.39 12.34 -0.78
C TYR A 76 11.58 13.44 0.28
N ALA A 77 10.53 13.76 1.04
CA ALA A 77 10.58 14.80 2.07
C ALA A 77 11.55 14.47 3.23
N ILE A 78 11.74 13.19 3.56
CA ILE A 78 12.76 12.77 4.53
C ILE A 78 14.17 13.05 3.97
N ILE A 79 14.44 12.63 2.74
CA ILE A 79 15.76 12.84 2.11
C ILE A 79 16.05 14.33 1.95
N GLU A 80 15.08 15.14 1.54
CA GLU A 80 15.20 16.60 1.47
C GLU A 80 15.63 17.20 2.83
N ARG A 81 14.96 16.81 3.93
CA ARG A 81 15.34 17.25 5.29
C ARG A 81 16.76 16.82 5.67
N LEU A 82 17.15 15.58 5.35
CA LEU A 82 18.52 15.10 5.62
C LEU A 82 19.58 15.87 4.83
N ARG A 83 19.26 16.28 3.60
CA ARG A 83 20.14 17.06 2.74
C ARG A 83 20.21 18.54 3.13
N SER A 84 19.18 19.06 3.78
CA SER A 84 19.12 20.44 4.29
C SER A 84 19.63 20.60 5.72
N ALA A 85 19.98 19.51 6.41
CA ALA A 85 20.59 19.55 7.74
C ALA A 85 22.01 20.18 7.72
N SER A 86 22.51 20.60 8.88
CA SER A 86 23.88 21.14 9.02
C SER A 86 24.70 20.31 10.02
N PRO A 87 25.76 19.60 9.58
CA PRO A 87 26.16 19.40 8.19
C PRO A 87 25.18 18.50 7.41
N PRO A 88 25.06 18.65 6.08
CA PRO A 88 24.20 17.79 5.26
C PRO A 88 24.60 16.32 5.35
N VAL A 89 23.62 15.41 5.44
CA VAL A 89 23.91 13.98 5.42
C VAL A 89 24.46 13.58 4.04
N PRO A 90 25.64 12.92 3.96
CA PRO A 90 26.23 12.52 2.69
C PRO A 90 25.36 11.55 1.90
N TRP A 91 25.38 11.66 0.57
CA TRP A 91 24.64 10.76 -0.31
C TRP A 91 25.06 9.29 -0.21
N SER A 92 26.31 9.00 0.17
CA SER A 92 26.74 7.62 0.43
C SER A 92 25.93 7.00 1.58
N LYS A 93 25.84 7.70 2.71
CA LYS A 93 25.06 7.25 3.87
C LYS A 93 23.57 7.10 3.56
N ILE A 94 23.01 7.99 2.75
CA ILE A 94 21.61 7.87 2.29
C ILE A 94 21.45 6.63 1.39
N GLY A 95 22.40 6.39 0.49
CA GLY A 95 22.45 5.18 -0.34
C GLY A 95 22.50 3.90 0.50
N ASP A 96 23.38 3.86 1.50
CA ASP A 96 23.53 2.72 2.42
C ASP A 96 22.21 2.37 3.11
N VAL A 97 21.48 3.37 3.62
CA VAL A 97 20.16 3.19 4.28
C VAL A 97 19.10 2.71 3.28
N LEU A 98 19.15 3.18 2.03
CA LEU A 98 18.23 2.80 0.98
C LEU A 98 18.61 1.47 0.29
N GLY A 99 19.73 0.85 0.66
CA GLY A 99 20.24 -0.37 0.03
C GLY A 99 20.68 -0.16 -1.43
N MET A 100 21.20 1.03 -1.77
CA MET A 100 21.61 1.40 -3.13
C MET A 100 22.91 2.20 -3.16
N SER A 101 23.55 2.30 -4.33
CA SER A 101 24.77 3.12 -4.47
C SER A 101 24.49 4.61 -4.29
N LYS A 102 25.54 5.40 -3.96
CA LYS A 102 25.48 6.86 -3.90
C LYS A 102 24.85 7.47 -5.16
N GLN A 103 25.28 7.01 -6.34
CA GLN A 103 24.79 7.51 -7.63
C GLN A 103 23.32 7.17 -7.82
N ALA A 104 22.91 5.95 -7.48
CA ALA A 104 21.52 5.51 -7.56
C ALA A 104 20.61 6.33 -6.63
N ALA A 105 21.04 6.62 -5.39
CA ALA A 105 20.27 7.44 -4.46
C ALA A 105 20.08 8.87 -4.97
N HIS A 106 21.13 9.47 -5.54
CA HIS A 106 21.04 10.80 -6.13
C HIS A 106 20.13 10.85 -7.36
N GLN A 107 20.26 9.86 -8.26
CA GLN A 107 19.40 9.75 -9.44
C GLN A 107 17.94 9.48 -9.08
N TRP A 108 17.70 8.63 -8.08
CA TRP A 108 16.37 8.41 -7.53
C TRP A 108 15.78 9.74 -7.04
N TYR A 109 16.49 10.46 -6.17
CA TYR A 109 15.97 11.71 -5.62
C TYR A 109 15.70 12.77 -6.71
N GLY A 110 16.61 12.94 -7.68
CA GLY A 110 16.43 13.90 -8.77
C GLY A 110 15.40 13.48 -9.82
N GLY A 111 15.17 12.18 -10.00
CA GLY A 111 14.23 11.64 -10.99
C GLY A 111 12.78 11.63 -10.51
N TYR A 112 12.55 11.53 -9.19
CA TYR A 112 11.21 11.64 -8.61
C TYR A 112 10.84 13.11 -8.34
N ASN A 113 10.66 13.89 -9.40
CA ASN A 113 9.85 15.11 -9.33
C ASN A 113 8.43 14.67 -8.97
N LEU A 114 8.00 14.95 -7.74
CA LEU A 114 6.72 14.50 -7.18
C LEU A 114 5.59 14.66 -8.21
N ARG A 115 5.18 13.57 -8.86
CA ARG A 115 3.94 13.51 -9.64
C ARG A 115 2.80 13.99 -8.72
N PRO A 116 1.69 14.54 -9.28
CA PRO A 116 0.55 14.93 -8.46
C PRO A 116 0.22 13.78 -7.51
N ARG A 117 0.19 14.06 -6.20
CA ARG A 117 -0.17 13.05 -5.19
C ARG A 117 -1.49 12.46 -5.66
N VAL A 118 -1.52 11.15 -5.88
CA VAL A 118 -2.78 10.43 -6.11
C VAL A 118 -3.72 10.89 -5.00
N LYS A 119 -4.92 11.33 -5.36
CA LYS A 119 -5.87 11.79 -4.36
C LYS A 119 -6.25 10.61 -3.49
N ASN A 120 -6.49 10.87 -2.21
CA ASN A 120 -7.00 9.82 -1.35
C ASN A 120 -8.37 9.38 -1.89
N PRO A 121 -8.60 8.07 -2.06
CA PRO A 121 -9.80 7.54 -2.72
C PRO A 121 -11.11 7.87 -1.98
N THR A 122 -11.05 8.19 -0.69
CA THR A 122 -12.23 8.61 0.09
C THR A 122 -12.35 10.14 0.19
N ALA A 123 -11.58 10.90 -0.59
CA ALA A 123 -11.77 12.33 -0.66
C ALA A 123 -13.00 12.61 -1.54
N PRO A 124 -13.98 13.39 -1.07
CA PRO A 124 -15.12 13.77 -1.90
C PRO A 124 -14.63 14.48 -3.17
N ALA A 125 -15.29 14.18 -4.30
CA ALA A 125 -14.94 14.65 -5.64
C ALA A 125 -15.03 16.18 -5.78
#